data_AF-A0ABD1MWN8-F1
#
_entry.id   AF-A0ABD1MWN8-F1
#
_cell.length_a   1.000
_cell.length_b   1.000
_cell.length_c   1.000
_cell.angle_alpha   90.00
_cell.angle_beta   90.00
_cell.angle_gamma   90.00
#
_symmetry.space_group_name_H-M   'P 1'
#
loop_
_entity.id
_entity.type
_entity.pdbx_description
1 polymer ?
#
loop_
_entity_poly.entity_id
_entity_poly.type
_entity_poly.pdbx_seq_one_letter_code
_entity_poly.pdbx_strand_id
1 'polypeptide(L)'
;MKHHIVLQLVNFLWTTITEKIDSRSKLIDIINEPSPLLFDAVEVGNVGFLSELISQYPSLIWDVDSRNRSIIHTAVLHRHASIYNLVHEIGHIRDIIVTFE
;
A
#
# COMPACT_ATOMS: atom_id res chain seq x y z
N MET A 1 6.73 -7.72 20.90
CA MET A 1 6.36 -9.12 20.56
C MET A 1 5.06 -9.20 19.76
N LYS A 2 3.92 -8.70 20.26
CA LYS A 2 2.62 -8.77 19.55
C LYS A 2 2.62 -8.12 18.15
N HIS A 3 3.20 -6.93 18.01
CA HIS A 3 3.28 -6.21 16.73
C HIS A 3 4.05 -6.99 15.64
N HIS A 4 5.14 -7.67 16.02
CA HIS A 4 5.92 -8.47 15.08
C HIS A 4 5.13 -9.66 14.53
N ILE A 5 4.36 -10.34 15.40
CA ILE A 5 3.48 -11.46 15.00
C ILE A 5 2.41 -10.99 14.02
N VAL A 6 1.83 -9.80 14.24
CA VAL A 6 0.83 -9.23 13.32
C VAL A 6 1.44 -8.98 11.95
N LEU A 7 2.61 -8.35 11.86
CA LEU A 7 3.28 -8.12 10.58
C LEU A 7 3.68 -9.43 9.89
N GLN A 8 4.17 -10.43 10.64
CA GLN A 8 4.46 -11.76 10.07
C GLN A 8 3.21 -12.41 9.48
N LEU A 9 2.06 -12.29 10.15
CA LEU A 9 0.79 -12.80 9.63
C LEU A 9 0.38 -12.05 8.36
N VAL A 10 0.47 -10.71 8.36
CA VAL A 10 0.16 -9.90 7.16
C VAL A 10 1.05 -10.29 6.00
N ASN A 11 2.37 -10.38 6.22
CA ASN A 11 3.33 -10.83 5.21
C ASN A 11 2.96 -12.22 4.65
N PHE A 12 2.71 -13.18 5.54
CA PHE A 12 2.36 -14.55 5.13
C PHE A 12 1.08 -14.59 4.30
N LEU A 13 0.02 -13.90 4.74
CA LEU A 13 -1.24 -13.83 4.00
C LEU A 13 -1.03 -13.14 2.65
N TRP A 14 -0.31 -12.03 2.63
CA TRP A 14 -0.07 -11.25 1.42
C TRP A 14 0.72 -12.05 0.38
N THR A 15 1.83 -12.68 0.78
CA THR A 15 2.61 -13.55 -0.09
C THR A 15 1.75 -14.71 -0.63
N THR A 16 0.98 -15.36 0.23
CA THR A 16 0.07 -16.46 -0.19
C THR A 16 -0.98 -16.00 -1.20
N ILE A 17 -1.54 -14.81 -1.03
CA ILE A 17 -2.52 -14.20 -1.94
C ILE A 17 -1.85 -13.92 -3.29
N THR A 18 -0.67 -13.29 -3.28
CA THR A 18 0.07 -12.95 -4.51
C THR A 18 0.52 -14.18 -5.29
N GLU A 19 0.86 -15.29 -4.63
CA GLU A 19 1.24 -16.54 -5.28
C GLU A 19 0.05 -17.26 -5.96
N LYS A 20 -1.15 -17.12 -5.38
CA LYS A 20 -2.36 -17.83 -5.86
C LYS A 20 -3.11 -17.05 -6.93
N ILE A 21 -2.89 -15.74 -7.04
CA ILE A 21 -3.59 -14.89 -7.98
C ILE A 21 -2.81 -14.82 -9.30
N ASP A 22 -3.52 -15.18 -10.37
CA ASP A 22 -3.05 -15.23 -11.75
C ASP A 22 -3.19 -13.89 -12.50
N SER A 23 -3.94 -12.93 -11.96
CA SER A 23 -4.19 -11.64 -12.61
C SER A 23 -4.18 -10.46 -11.64
N ARG A 24 -3.56 -9.35 -12.08
CA ARG A 24 -3.60 -8.06 -11.40
C ARG A 24 -5.03 -7.57 -11.12
N SER A 25 -5.99 -7.86 -12.01
CA SER A 25 -7.39 -7.44 -11.82
C SER A 25 -8.01 -8.08 -10.56
N LYS A 26 -7.85 -9.39 -10.40
CA LYS A 26 -8.36 -10.12 -9.23
C LYS A 26 -7.70 -9.67 -7.93
N LEU A 27 -6.41 -9.32 -8.00
CA LEU A 27 -5.69 -8.77 -6.86
C LEU A 27 -6.25 -7.40 -6.45
N ILE A 28 -6.54 -6.53 -7.43
CA ILE A 28 -7.19 -5.23 -7.19
C ILE A 28 -8.59 -5.43 -6.60
N ASP A 29 -9.37 -6.41 -7.08
CA ASP A 29 -10.70 -6.70 -6.53
C ASP A 29 -10.62 -7.10 -5.05
N ILE A 30 -9.67 -7.96 -4.68
CA ILE A 30 -9.45 -8.39 -3.28
C ILE A 30 -9.00 -7.23 -2.38
N ILE A 31 -8.23 -6.29 -2.91
CA ILE A 31 -7.78 -5.11 -2.16
C ILE A 31 -8.93 -4.12 -1.96
N ASN A 32 -9.86 -4.02 -2.91
CA ASN A 32 -10.88 -2.99 -2.91
C ASN A 32 -12.25 -3.44 -2.37
N GLU A 33 -12.46 -4.74 -2.15
CA GLU A 33 -13.72 -5.30 -1.66
C GLU A 33 -13.53 -6.08 -0.34
N PRO A 34 -14.41 -5.89 0.68
CA PRO A 34 -15.63 -5.06 0.66
C PRO A 34 -15.38 -3.56 0.90
N SER A 35 -14.14 -3.16 1.16
CA SER A 35 -13.75 -1.77 1.39
C SER A 35 -12.36 -1.51 0.79
N PRO A 36 -12.02 -0.25 0.47
CA PRO A 36 -10.74 0.08 -0.12
C PRO A 36 -9.62 -0.07 0.91
N LEU A 37 -9.11 -1.29 1.07
CA LEU A 37 -8.23 -1.72 2.16
C LEU A 37 -7.02 -0.80 2.35
N LEU A 38 -6.41 -0.37 1.24
CA LEU A 38 -5.29 0.56 1.28
C LEU A 38 -5.69 1.91 1.86
N PHE A 39 -6.84 2.45 1.45
CA PHE A 39 -7.30 3.75 1.92
C PHE A 39 -7.82 3.69 3.35
N ASP A 40 -8.50 2.62 3.76
CA ASP A 40 -8.87 2.41 5.15
C ASP A 40 -7.63 2.42 6.05
N ALA A 41 -6.56 1.73 5.64
CA ALA A 41 -5.29 1.72 6.35
C ALA A 41 -4.64 3.11 6.41
N VAL A 42 -4.76 3.92 5.35
CA VAL A 42 -4.26 5.30 5.32
C VAL A 42 -5.06 6.19 6.26
N GLU A 43 -6.39 6.12 6.23
CA GLU A 43 -7.26 6.97 7.06
C GLU A 43 -6.99 6.76 8.56
N VAL A 44 -6.74 5.52 8.99
CA VAL A 44 -6.45 5.18 10.39
C VAL A 44 -4.96 5.28 10.76
N GLY A 45 -4.06 5.55 9.80
CA GLY A 45 -2.63 5.71 10.07
C GLY A 45 -1.85 4.40 10.26
N ASN A 46 -2.31 3.29 9.68
CA ASN A 46 -1.68 1.98 9.83
C ASN A 46 -0.45 1.81 8.92
N VAL A 47 0.64 2.49 9.29
CA VAL A 47 1.90 2.50 8.52
C VAL A 47 2.47 1.09 8.34
N GLY A 48 2.46 0.26 9.39
CA GLY A 48 3.07 -1.07 9.35
C GLY A 48 2.42 -1.98 8.32
N PHE A 49 1.09 -1.96 8.24
CA PHE A 49 0.35 -2.70 7.22
C PHE A 49 0.67 -2.18 5.81
N LEU A 50 0.66 -0.86 5.61
CA LEU A 50 0.97 -0.25 4.33
C LEU A 50 2.39 -0.57 3.86
N SER A 51 3.39 -0.50 4.74
CA SER A 51 4.77 -0.86 4.42
C SER A 51 4.89 -2.31 3.96
N GLU A 52 4.18 -3.23 4.61
CA GLU A 52 4.20 -4.66 4.23
C GLU A 52 3.66 -4.86 2.81
N LEU A 53 2.45 -4.35 2.52
CA LEU A 53 1.82 -4.49 1.21
C LEU A 53 2.61 -3.79 0.10
N ILE A 54 3.05 -2.55 0.34
CA ILE A 54 3.76 -1.75 -0.66
C ILE A 54 5.15 -2.32 -0.94
N SER A 55 5.84 -2.89 0.06
CA SER A 55 7.17 -3.49 -0.17
C SER A 55 7.14 -4.64 -1.16
N GLN A 56 6.10 -5.48 -1.12
CA GLN A 56 5.92 -6.59 -2.05
C GLN A 56 5.25 -6.16 -3.35
N TYR A 57 4.42 -5.10 -3.33
CA TYR A 57 3.72 -4.59 -4.51
C TYR A 57 3.83 -3.06 -4.64
N PRO A 58 5.01 -2.51 -5.03
CA PRO A 58 5.26 -1.07 -5.03
C PRO A 58 4.32 -0.24 -5.92
N SER A 59 3.73 -0.85 -6.95
CA SER A 59 2.79 -0.13 -7.83
C SER A 59 1.45 0.18 -7.17
N LEU A 60 1.16 -0.34 -5.97
CA LEU A 60 -0.02 0.07 -5.18
C LEU A 60 0.03 1.55 -4.77
N ILE A 61 1.20 2.20 -4.78
CA ILE A 61 1.31 3.62 -4.46
C ILE A 61 0.55 4.53 -5.45
N TRP A 62 0.25 4.00 -6.65
CA TRP A 62 -0.46 4.70 -7.72
C TRP A 62 -1.98 4.52 -7.64
N ASP A 63 -2.48 3.72 -6.72
CA ASP A 63 -3.91 3.51 -6.56
C ASP A 63 -4.61 4.80 -6.08
N VAL A 64 -5.86 4.93 -6.48
CA VAL A 64 -6.73 6.06 -6.14
C VAL A 64 -8.03 5.56 -5.52
N ASP A 65 -8.57 6.32 -4.58
CA ASP A 65 -9.86 6.00 -3.99
C ASP A 65 -11.03 6.36 -4.94
N SER A 66 -12.26 6.10 -4.48
CA SER A 66 -13.49 6.42 -5.23
C SER A 66 -13.68 7.91 -5.52
N ARG A 67 -12.92 8.79 -4.87
CA ARG A 67 -12.92 10.25 -5.09
C ARG A 67 -11.70 10.70 -5.91
N ASN A 68 -11.00 9.76 -6.54
CA ASN A 68 -9.78 9.99 -7.31
C ASN A 68 -8.66 10.65 -6.47
N ARG A 69 -8.59 10.35 -5.17
CA ARG A 69 -7.54 10.80 -4.26
C ARG A 69 -6.47 9.71 -4.17
N SER A 70 -5.21 10.09 -4.34
CA SER A 70 -4.08 9.18 -4.09
C SER A 70 -3.83 8.98 -2.59
N ILE A 71 -3.01 7.99 -2.25
CA ILE A 71 -2.56 7.75 -0.86
C ILE A 71 -1.97 9.02 -0.22
N ILE A 72 -1.24 9.83 -0.99
CA ILE A 72 -0.69 11.11 -0.51
C ILE A 72 -1.80 12.09 -0.12
N HIS A 73 -2.83 12.26 -0.95
CA HIS A 73 -3.95 13.14 -0.65
C HIS A 73 -4.65 12.73 0.66
N THR A 74 -4.90 11.43 0.82
CA THR A 74 -5.57 10.89 2.03
C THR A 74 -4.67 11.00 3.26
N ALA A 75 -3.38 10.70 3.15
CA ALA A 75 -2.42 10.83 4.25
C ALA A 75 -2.32 12.29 4.76
N VAL A 76 -2.27 13.27 3.85
CA VAL A 76 -2.28 14.69 4.20
C VAL A 76 -3.57 15.10 4.88
N LEU A 77 -4.73 14.68 4.33
CA LEU A 77 -6.05 14.98 4.89
C LEU A 77 -6.18 14.49 6.33
N HIS A 78 -5.65 13.30 6.63
CA HIS A 78 -5.71 12.67 7.94
C HIS A 78 -4.48 12.95 8.83
N ARG A 79 -3.54 13.79 8.38
CA ARG A 79 -2.33 14.23 9.12
C ARG A 79 -1.33 13.11 9.44
N HIS A 80 -1.25 12.09 8.60
CA HIS A 80 -0.32 10.95 8.76
C HIS A 80 0.99 11.19 8.03
N ALA A 81 1.87 12.01 8.61
CA ALA A 81 3.17 12.37 8.01
C ALA A 81 4.09 11.15 7.76
N SER A 82 4.00 10.10 8.57
CA SER A 82 4.76 8.86 8.38
C SER A 82 4.38 8.12 7.10
N ILE A 83 3.10 8.12 6.72
CA ILE A 83 2.61 7.52 5.47
C ILE A 83 3.05 8.37 4.27
N TYR A 84 2.98 9.70 4.40
CA TYR A 84 3.50 10.60 3.39
C TYR A 84 4.97 10.30 3.10
N ASN A 85 5.80 10.23 4.15
CA ASN A 85 7.24 9.95 4.01
C ASN A 85 7.48 8.58 3.35
N LEU A 86 6.78 7.53 3.80
CA LEU A 86 6.86 6.19 3.21
C LEU A 86 6.63 6.21 1.68
N VAL A 87 5.55 6.85 1.24
CA VAL A 87 5.20 6.89 -0.18
C VAL A 87 6.13 7.82 -0.97
N HIS A 88 6.54 8.94 -0.38
CA HIS A 88 7.44 9.89 -1.02
C HIS A 88 8.82 9.27 -1.31
N GLU A 89 9.39 8.53 -0.35
CA GLU A 89 10.67 7.83 -0.51
C GLU A 89 10.61 6.78 -1.63
N ILE A 90 9.52 6.02 -1.71
CA ILE A 90 9.34 4.96 -2.74
C ILE A 90 9.08 5.56 -4.12
N GLY A 91 8.27 6.63 -4.20
CA GLY A 91 8.01 7.34 -5.46
C GLY A 91 9.29 7.91 -6.07
N HIS A 92 10.15 8.49 -5.24
CA HIS A 92 11.43 9.05 -5.66
C HIS A 92 12.39 8.00 -6.25
N ILE A 93 12.37 6.76 -5.76
CA ILE A 93 13.20 5.66 -6.31
C ILE A 93 12.80 5.34 -7.75
N ARG A 94 11.51 5.39 -8.09
CA ARG A 94 11.04 5.13 -9.46
C ARG A 94 11.49 6.23 -10.43
N ASP A 95 11.39 7.49 -10.02
CA ASP A 95 11.80 8.63 -10.86
C ASP A 95 13.31 8.58 -11.16
N ILE A 96 14.12 8.13 -10.20
CA ILE A 96 15.56 7.88 -10.41
C ILE A 96 15.79 6.77 -11.45
N ILE A 97 15.06 5.65 -11.37
CA ILE A 97 15.23 4.53 -12.32
C ILE A 97 14.80 4.93 -13.74
N VAL A 98 13.73 5.71 -13.88
CA VAL A 98 13.25 6.20 -15.19
C VAL A 98 14.23 7.20 -15.83
N THR A 99 15.02 7.94 -15.04
CA THR A 99 16.05 8.84 -15.57
C THR A 99 17.33 8.16 -16.08
N PHE A 100 17.43 6.83 -16.01
CA PHE A 100 18.55 6.06 -16.55
C PHE A 100 18.28 5.42 -17.93
N GLU A 101 17.23 5.84 -18.65
CA GLU A 101 16.99 5.50 -20.07
C GLU A 101 17.70 6.46 -21.04
#